data_AF-Q8MV13-F1
#
_entry.id   AF-Q8MV13-F1
#
_cell.length_a   1.000
_cell.length_b   1.000
_cell.length_c   1.000
_cell.angle_alpha   90.00
_cell.angle_beta   90.00
_cell.angle_gamma   90.00
#
_symmetry.space_group_name_H-M   'P 1'
#
loop_
_entity.id
_entity.type
_entity.pdbx_description
1 polymer ?
#
loop_
_entity_poly.entity_id
_entity_poly.type
_entity_poly.pdbx_seq_one_letter_code
_entity_poly.pdbx_strand_id
1 'polypeptide(L)'
;YKNGDIVEQVLKMTDGKGVDKVIIAGGDNHTFAQAVKMMKPGGIIGNVNYLGEGENIDVPRVEWGVGMGHKFIHGGLTPGGRLRMEKMGNLIKYGRVDPTKLITHEFKGFEHVEDALMLMKDKPADLIKPVVLIKWNDDLE
;
A
#
# COMPACT_ATOMS: atom_id res chain seq x y z
N TYR A 1 -7.54 -12.04 -5.71
CA TYR A 1 -8.90 -11.49 -5.90
C TYR A 1 -9.67 -12.12 -7.06
N LYS A 2 -9.01 -12.64 -8.12
CA LYS A 2 -9.72 -13.15 -9.32
C LYS A 2 -10.38 -14.53 -9.16
N ASN A 3 -10.18 -15.20 -8.02
CA ASN A 3 -10.62 -16.57 -7.77
C ASN A 3 -11.77 -16.63 -6.74
N GLY A 4 -12.62 -15.60 -6.70
CA GLY A 4 -13.71 -15.45 -5.74
C GLY A 4 -13.41 -14.44 -4.62
N ASP A 5 -14.25 -14.44 -3.59
CA ASP A 5 -14.13 -13.52 -2.46
C ASP A 5 -12.82 -13.71 -1.69
N ILE A 6 -12.15 -12.61 -1.36
CA ILE A 6 -10.82 -12.64 -0.74
C ILE A 6 -10.87 -12.93 0.76
N VAL A 7 -11.95 -12.58 1.45
CA VAL A 7 -12.15 -12.90 2.88
C VAL A 7 -12.26 -14.41 3.03
N GLU A 8 -13.10 -15.05 2.21
CA GLU A 8 -13.27 -16.50 2.23
C GLU A 8 -11.97 -17.25 1.89
N GLN A 9 -11.22 -16.75 0.91
CA GLN A 9 -9.90 -17.32 0.57
C GLN A 9 -8.93 -17.24 1.77
N VAL A 10 -8.85 -16.08 2.43
CA VAL A 10 -7.98 -15.89 3.61
C VAL A 10 -8.42 -16.77 4.78
N LEU A 11 -9.72 -16.84 5.06
CA LEU A 11 -10.26 -17.71 6.11
C LEU A 11 -9.95 -19.18 5.81
N LYS A 12 -10.14 -19.63 4.56
CA LYS A 12 -9.77 -20.99 4.15
C LYS A 12 -8.28 -21.27 4.32
N MET A 13 -7.40 -20.33 3.96
CA MET A 13 -5.94 -20.46 4.14
C MET A 13 -5.51 -20.47 5.61
N THR A 14 -6.38 -20.06 6.52
CA THR A 14 -6.09 -19.91 7.96
C THR A 14 -6.98 -20.82 8.82
N ASP A 15 -7.59 -21.85 8.24
CA ASP A 15 -8.50 -22.79 8.91
C ASP A 15 -9.63 -22.09 9.68
N GLY A 16 -10.17 -21.02 9.10
CA GLY A 16 -11.24 -20.19 9.66
C GLY A 16 -10.80 -19.24 10.78
N LYS A 17 -9.51 -19.21 11.13
CA LYS A 17 -9.00 -18.37 12.24
C LYS A 17 -8.86 -16.90 11.86
N GLY A 18 -8.62 -16.61 10.59
CA GLY A 18 -8.26 -15.27 10.12
C GLY A 18 -6.80 -14.90 10.41
N VAL A 19 -6.45 -13.65 10.14
CA VAL A 19 -5.08 -13.13 10.26
C VAL A 19 -4.89 -12.26 11.51
N ASP A 20 -3.66 -12.18 12.00
CA ASP A 20 -3.32 -11.40 13.19
C ASP A 20 -3.26 -9.88 12.92
N LYS A 21 -2.89 -9.50 11.70
CA LYS A 21 -2.69 -8.11 11.26
C LYS A 21 -3.08 -7.95 9.80
N VAL A 22 -3.59 -6.78 9.43
CA VAL A 22 -3.91 -6.42 8.04
C VAL A 22 -3.27 -5.08 7.70
N ILE A 23 -2.64 -4.99 6.53
CA ILE A 23 -2.16 -3.72 5.95
C ILE A 23 -3.03 -3.39 4.74
N ILE A 24 -3.68 -2.23 4.76
CA ILE A 24 -4.44 -1.71 3.62
C ILE A 24 -3.52 -0.73 2.87
N ALA A 25 -3.15 -1.09 1.64
CA ALA A 25 -2.25 -0.33 0.77
C ALA A 25 -2.84 -0.08 -0.63
N GLY A 26 -4.16 -0.24 -0.78
CA GLY A 26 -4.91 -0.06 -2.02
C GLY A 26 -6.37 -0.46 -1.81
N GLY A 27 -7.20 -0.28 -2.84
CA GLY A 27 -8.65 -0.47 -2.75
C GLY A 27 -9.38 0.83 -2.43
N ASP A 28 -10.55 0.70 -1.82
CA ASP A 28 -11.52 1.77 -1.56
C ASP A 28 -12.03 1.75 -0.11
N ASN A 29 -13.07 2.53 0.17
CA ASN A 29 -13.70 2.63 1.49
C ASN A 29 -14.25 1.28 2.01
N HIS A 30 -14.65 0.37 1.12
CA HIS A 30 -15.22 -0.93 1.50
C HIS A 30 -14.14 -1.97 1.86
N THR A 31 -12.88 -1.69 1.55
CA THR A 31 -11.74 -2.57 1.88
C THR A 31 -11.55 -2.72 3.40
N PHE A 32 -11.97 -1.73 4.19
CA PHE A 32 -11.96 -1.81 5.65
C PHE A 32 -12.89 -2.90 6.17
N ALA A 33 -14.07 -3.07 5.57
CA ALA A 33 -15.00 -4.12 5.96
C ALA A 33 -14.41 -5.51 5.70
N GLN A 34 -13.73 -5.70 4.57
CA GLN A 34 -13.02 -6.95 4.28
C GLN A 34 -11.91 -7.22 5.31
N ALA A 35 -11.10 -6.19 5.61
CA ALA A 35 -10.03 -6.28 6.62
C ALA A 35 -10.59 -6.68 7.99
N VAL A 36 -11.70 -6.08 8.44
CA VAL A 36 -12.36 -6.42 9.70
C VAL A 36 -12.84 -7.88 9.70
N LYS A 37 -13.43 -8.36 8.60
CA LYS A 37 -13.96 -9.72 8.49
C LYS A 37 -12.87 -10.80 8.52
N MET A 38 -11.74 -10.57 7.86
CA MET A 38 -10.65 -11.54 7.79
C MET A 38 -9.70 -11.51 9.01
N MET A 39 -9.83 -10.53 9.91
CA MET A 39 -8.93 -10.34 11.04
C MET A 39 -9.47 -10.98 12.33
N LYS A 40 -8.56 -11.52 13.15
CA LYS A 40 -8.86 -12.02 14.50
C LYS A 40 -9.32 -10.90 15.45
N PRO A 41 -10.10 -11.21 16.50
CA PRO A 41 -10.25 -10.33 17.66
C PRO A 41 -8.88 -9.98 18.27
N GLY A 42 -8.69 -8.75 18.73
CA GLY A 42 -7.39 -8.26 19.21
C GLY A 42 -6.38 -7.88 18.11
N GLY A 43 -6.75 -8.04 16.83
CA GLY A 43 -5.88 -7.73 15.70
C GLY A 43 -5.74 -6.23 15.42
N ILE A 44 -4.82 -5.90 14.51
CA ILE A 44 -4.55 -4.51 14.10
C ILE A 44 -4.64 -4.36 12.58
N ILE A 45 -5.40 -3.37 12.14
CA ILE A 45 -5.49 -2.89 10.75
C ILE A 45 -4.68 -1.61 10.64
N GLY A 46 -3.71 -1.57 9.72
CA GLY A 46 -2.96 -0.36 9.37
C GLY A 46 -3.26 0.06 7.94
N ASN A 47 -3.93 1.19 7.75
CA ASN A 47 -4.17 1.81 6.45
C ASN A 47 -3.12 2.87 6.12
N VAL A 48 -2.53 2.75 4.94
CA VAL A 48 -1.69 3.77 4.29
C VAL A 48 -2.21 4.14 2.90
N ASN A 49 -3.35 3.56 2.48
CA ASN A 49 -4.01 3.96 1.25
C ASN A 49 -4.61 5.36 1.37
N TYR A 50 -4.49 6.14 0.30
CA TYR A 50 -5.14 7.44 0.19
C TYR A 50 -6.53 7.25 -0.43
N LEU A 51 -7.58 7.53 0.35
CA LEU A 51 -8.97 7.39 -0.08
C LEU A 51 -9.40 8.66 -0.81
N GLY A 52 -9.56 8.57 -2.13
CA GLY A 52 -9.79 9.73 -3.00
C GLY A 52 -11.24 10.16 -3.15
N GLU A 53 -12.20 9.34 -2.73
CA GLU A 53 -13.63 9.58 -2.92
C GLU A 53 -14.49 8.88 -1.85
N GLY A 54 -15.78 9.22 -1.84
CA GLY A 54 -16.78 8.68 -0.93
C GLY A 54 -16.83 9.41 0.43
N GLU A 55 -18.00 9.36 1.06
CA GLU A 55 -18.27 10.09 2.30
C GLU A 55 -17.86 9.30 3.55
N ASN A 56 -18.00 7.97 3.51
CA ASN A 56 -17.89 7.11 4.67
C ASN A 56 -16.96 5.91 4.44
N ILE A 57 -16.33 5.45 5.53
CA ILE A 57 -15.62 4.17 5.60
C ILE A 57 -16.47 3.21 6.42
N ASP A 58 -16.90 2.11 5.80
CA ASP A 58 -17.81 1.18 6.44
C ASP A 58 -17.06 0.18 7.34
N VAL A 59 -17.50 0.11 8.59
CA VAL A 59 -17.01 -0.87 9.57
C VAL A 59 -18.16 -1.80 9.98
N PRO A 60 -18.12 -3.09 9.63
CA PRO A 60 -19.25 -3.99 9.84
C PRO A 60 -19.40 -4.31 11.33
N ARG A 61 -20.54 -3.91 11.90
CA ARG A 61 -20.81 -3.95 13.35
C ARG A 61 -20.60 -5.34 13.96
N VAL A 62 -21.10 -6.39 13.32
CA VAL A 62 -21.08 -7.76 13.89
C VAL A 62 -19.65 -8.28 13.94
N GLU A 63 -18.93 -8.20 12.82
CA GLU A 63 -17.57 -8.70 12.68
C GLU A 63 -16.53 -7.84 13.39
N TRP A 64 -16.85 -6.57 13.66
CA TRP A 64 -16.08 -5.72 14.57
C TRP A 64 -16.32 -6.07 16.06
N GLY A 65 -17.12 -7.11 16.33
CA GLY A 65 -17.43 -7.56 17.68
C GLY A 65 -18.30 -6.56 18.43
N VAL A 66 -19.25 -5.94 17.73
CA VAL A 66 -20.20 -4.95 18.25
C VAL A 66 -19.53 -3.79 19.01
N GLY A 67 -18.33 -3.39 18.57
CA GLY A 67 -17.53 -2.34 19.20
C GLY A 67 -16.55 -2.82 20.28
N MET A 68 -16.51 -4.12 20.58
CA MET A 68 -15.72 -4.70 21.67
C MET A 68 -14.69 -5.74 21.20
N GLY A 69 -14.56 -5.95 19.88
CA GLY A 69 -13.69 -6.99 19.31
C GLY A 69 -12.19 -6.73 19.43
N HIS A 70 -11.77 -5.59 20.00
CA HIS A 70 -10.36 -5.16 20.06
C HIS A 70 -9.67 -5.20 18.69
N LYS A 71 -10.43 -4.94 17.63
CA LYS A 71 -9.93 -4.85 16.26
C LYS A 71 -9.53 -3.40 16.01
N PHE A 72 -8.28 -3.07 16.27
CA PHE A 72 -7.78 -1.70 16.16
C PHE A 72 -7.68 -1.28 14.69
N ILE A 73 -8.20 -0.10 14.37
CA ILE A 73 -8.16 0.47 13.01
C ILE A 73 -7.31 1.73 13.07
N HIS A 74 -6.22 1.75 12.31
CA HIS A 74 -5.33 2.91 12.18
C HIS A 74 -5.30 3.38 10.73
N GLY A 75 -5.28 4.69 10.53
CA GLY A 75 -4.94 5.34 9.27
C GLY A 75 -3.85 6.35 9.53
N GLY A 76 -2.77 6.33 8.73
CA GLY A 76 -1.62 7.19 8.99
C GLY A 76 -0.86 7.57 7.73
N LEU A 77 -0.51 8.86 7.63
CA LEU A 77 0.41 9.35 6.62
C LEU A 77 1.83 8.85 6.91
N THR A 78 2.62 8.61 5.85
CA THR A 78 4.02 8.23 6.02
C THR A 78 4.80 9.29 6.80
N PRO A 79 5.64 8.90 7.79
CA PRO A 79 6.62 9.80 8.37
C PRO A 79 7.61 10.32 7.31
N GLY A 80 8.05 11.56 7.47
CA GLY A 80 9.04 12.21 6.60
C GLY A 80 10.31 12.64 7.36
N GLY A 81 11.07 13.56 6.75
CA GLY A 81 12.26 14.17 7.35
C GLY A 81 13.55 13.35 7.18
N ARG A 82 14.69 14.04 7.36
CA ARG A 82 16.05 13.50 7.13
C ARG A 82 16.30 12.18 7.85
N LEU A 83 16.02 12.11 9.16
CA LEU A 83 16.30 10.90 9.95
C LEU A 83 15.54 9.67 9.43
N ARG A 84 14.30 9.85 8.95
CA ARG A 84 13.52 8.76 8.36
C ARG A 84 14.17 8.27 7.06
N MET A 85 14.60 9.19 6.20
CA MET A 85 15.28 8.86 4.95
C MET A 85 16.61 8.16 5.20
N GLU A 86 17.42 8.63 6.15
CA GLU A 86 18.70 7.99 6.53
C GLU A 86 18.47 6.55 7.02
N LYS A 87 17.45 6.32 7.86
CA LYS A 87 17.11 4.98 8.34
C LYS A 87 16.68 4.04 7.20
N MET A 88 15.87 4.52 6.27
CA MET A 88 15.45 3.73 5.10
C MET A 88 16.61 3.49 4.13
N GLY A 89 17.42 4.52 3.86
CA GLY A 89 18.63 4.42 3.02
C GLY A 89 19.65 3.42 3.58
N ASN A 90 19.78 3.31 4.90
CA ASN A 90 20.61 2.29 5.52
C ASN A 90 20.14 0.85 5.22
N LEU A 91 18.82 0.61 5.12
CA LEU A 91 18.32 -0.71 4.71
C LEU A 91 18.76 -1.07 3.29
N ILE A 92 18.79 -0.08 2.39
CA ILE A 92 19.28 -0.26 1.02
C ILE A 92 20.80 -0.49 1.03
N LYS A 93 21.55 0.41 1.68
CA LYS A 93 23.01 0.38 1.78
C LYS A 93 23.54 -0.96 2.32
N TYR A 94 22.85 -1.55 3.29
CA TYR A 94 23.23 -2.83 3.89
C TYR A 94 22.51 -4.05 3.28
N GLY A 95 21.93 -3.90 2.08
CA GLY A 95 21.34 -5.01 1.32
C GLY A 95 20.13 -5.67 1.98
N ARG A 96 19.42 -4.97 2.88
CA ARG A 96 18.23 -5.49 3.57
C ARG A 96 16.96 -5.32 2.73
N VAL A 97 16.93 -4.32 1.85
CA VAL A 97 15.82 -4.03 0.94
C VAL A 97 16.39 -3.61 -0.41
N ASP A 98 15.90 -4.22 -1.48
CA ASP A 98 16.20 -3.84 -2.87
C ASP A 98 14.95 -3.22 -3.53
N PRO A 99 14.82 -1.87 -3.57
CA PRO A 99 13.67 -1.22 -4.16
C PRO A 99 13.74 -1.14 -5.69
N THR A 100 14.84 -1.54 -6.33
CA THR A 100 14.99 -1.45 -7.79
C THR A 100 13.95 -2.29 -8.53
N LYS A 101 13.45 -3.36 -7.89
CA LYS A 101 12.37 -4.21 -8.40
C LYS A 101 11.02 -3.49 -8.57
N LEU A 102 10.85 -2.31 -7.98
CA LEU A 102 9.66 -1.49 -8.16
C LEU A 102 9.73 -0.66 -9.46
N ILE A 103 10.92 -0.46 -10.02
CA ILE A 103 11.13 0.31 -11.23
C ILE A 103 10.75 -0.57 -12.43
N THR A 104 9.78 -0.11 -13.20
CA THR A 104 9.29 -0.83 -14.39
C THR A 104 9.49 -0.06 -15.68
N HIS A 105 9.58 1.28 -15.58
CA HIS A 105 9.70 2.17 -16.72
C HIS A 105 10.74 3.25 -16.37
N GLU A 106 11.73 3.44 -17.24
CA GLU A 106 12.75 4.47 -17.08
C GLU A 106 12.67 5.46 -18.24
N PHE A 107 12.58 6.74 -17.92
CA PHE A 107 12.63 7.85 -18.88
C PHE A 107 13.87 8.70 -18.64
N LYS A 108 14.27 9.48 -19.65
CA LYS A 108 15.42 10.40 -19.58
C LYS A 108 15.04 11.75 -20.14
N GLY A 109 15.12 12.80 -19.33
CA GLY A 109 14.71 14.15 -19.71
C GLY A 109 13.48 14.62 -18.93
N PHE A 110 13.45 15.91 -18.58
CA PHE A 110 12.39 16.50 -17.77
C PHE A 110 11.03 16.49 -18.47
N GLU A 111 11.03 16.56 -19.80
CA GLU A 111 9.85 16.50 -20.67
C GLU A 111 9.01 15.23 -20.45
N HIS A 112 9.61 14.13 -20.01
CA HIS A 112 8.92 12.86 -19.80
C HIS A 112 8.24 12.71 -18.43
N VAL A 113 8.27 13.75 -17.58
CA VAL A 113 7.52 13.73 -16.32
C VAL A 113 6.02 13.61 -16.57
N GLU A 114 5.51 14.22 -17.65
CA GLU A 114 4.11 14.11 -18.06
C GLU A 114 3.76 12.67 -18.46
N ASP A 115 4.56 12.06 -19.34
CA ASP A 115 4.38 10.67 -19.77
C ASP A 115 4.36 9.71 -18.57
N ALA A 116 5.31 9.87 -17.65
CA ALA A 116 5.41 9.07 -16.44
C ALA A 116 4.19 9.25 -15.51
N LEU A 117 3.63 10.46 -15.42
CA LEU A 117 2.40 10.71 -14.67
C LEU A 117 1.18 10.07 -15.33
N MET A 118 1.07 10.17 -16.66
CA MET A 118 -0.03 9.58 -17.42
C MET A 118 -0.04 8.05 -17.32
N LEU A 119 1.12 7.40 -17.26
CA LEU A 119 1.21 5.97 -16.94
C LEU A 119 0.54 5.62 -15.60
N MET A 120 0.77 6.41 -14.54
CA MET A 120 0.16 6.17 -13.22
C MET A 120 -1.37 6.32 -13.22
N LYS A 121 -1.90 7.12 -14.16
CA LYS A 121 -3.35 7.27 -14.39
C LYS A 121 -3.92 6.09 -15.16
N ASP A 122 -3.31 5.72 -16.30
CA ASP A 122 -3.87 4.73 -17.22
C ASP A 122 -3.59 3.27 -16.80
N LYS A 123 -2.55 3.04 -15.98
CA LYS A 123 -2.24 1.78 -15.29
C LYS A 123 -2.18 0.54 -16.19
N PRO A 124 -1.26 0.47 -17.18
CA PRO A 124 -1.03 -0.75 -17.93
C PRO A 124 -0.54 -1.89 -17.02
N ALA A 125 -0.72 -3.13 -17.47
CA ALA A 125 -0.57 -4.32 -16.63
C ALA A 125 0.88 -4.57 -16.16
N ASP A 126 1.87 -4.04 -16.86
CA ASP A 126 3.30 -4.14 -16.57
C ASP A 126 3.83 -2.99 -15.69
N LEU A 127 2.99 -2.02 -15.34
CA LEU A 127 3.37 -0.89 -14.51
C LEU A 127 3.42 -1.25 -13.01
N ILE A 128 4.52 -0.89 -12.36
CA ILE A 128 4.62 -0.74 -10.90
C ILE A 128 4.95 0.71 -10.57
N LYS A 129 6.13 1.19 -10.99
CA LYS A 129 6.54 2.58 -10.83
C LYS A 129 7.43 3.04 -11.99
N PRO A 130 7.18 4.21 -12.59
CA PRO A 130 8.11 4.86 -13.51
C PRO A 130 9.10 5.75 -12.75
N VAL A 131 10.30 5.91 -13.30
CA VAL A 131 11.32 6.87 -12.86
C VAL A 131 11.77 7.72 -14.05
N VAL A 132 12.05 9.00 -13.79
CA VAL A 132 12.55 9.95 -14.80
C VAL A 132 13.92 10.45 -14.37
N LEU A 133 14.93 10.16 -15.18
CA LEU A 133 16.31 10.58 -14.93
C LEU A 133 16.53 11.95 -15.61
N ILE A 134 16.87 12.95 -14.81
CA ILE A 134 17.17 14.30 -15.29
C ILE A 134 18.67 14.52 -15.10
N LYS A 135 19.35 14.90 -16.18
CA LYS A 135 20.77 15.30 -16.16
C LYS A 135 20.87 16.79 -16.36
N TRP A 136 21.74 17.44 -15.61
CA TRP A 136 22.09 18.84 -15.80
C TRP A 136 23.49 18.94 -16.42
N ASN A 137 23.78 20.05 -17.10
CA ASN A 137 25.03 20.20 -17.87
C ASN A 137 26.30 20.13 -16.99
N ASP A 138 26.17 20.34 -15.69
CA ASP A 138 27.29 20.31 -14.73
C ASP A 138 27.56 18.91 -14.15
N ASP A 139 26.79 17.88 -14.54
CA ASP A 139 26.98 16.48 -14.10
C ASP A 139 28.05 15.71 -14.94
N LEU A 140 28.98 16.44 -15.57
CA LEU A 140 30.14 15.90 -16.30
C LEU A 140 31.42 16.04 -15.44
N GLU A 141 31.54 15.23 -14.38
CA GLU A 141 32.83 14.77 -13.83
C GLU A 141 32.76 13.27 -13.51
#